data_AF-A0A7C1WK67-F1
#
_entry.id   AF-A0A7C1WK67-F1
#
_cell.length_a   1.000
_cell.length_b   1.000
_cell.length_c   1.000
_cell.angle_alpha   90.00
_cell.angle_beta   90.00
_cell.angle_gamma   90.00
#
_symmetry.space_group_name_H-M   'P 1'
#
loop_
_entity.id
_entity.type
_entity.pdbx_description
1 polymer ?
#
loop_
_entity_poly.entity_id
_entity_poly.type
_entity_poly.pdbx_seq_one_letter_code
_entity_poly.pdbx_strand_id
1 'polypeptide(L)'
;MKRVLPFVFILLFGCAGKEIGTKVLYEGPINGNFVSSDVLVGYFHKVKNCMGIEEEVPYPQVVVYDGDHVVCGDKIKEGCTLTDGKILLPKKTSDFIVQHEFVHYLLLKTTGDLDPGHKSEEFWKCAGRIHIADDVS
;
A
#
# COMPACT_ATOMS: atom_id res chain seq x y z
N MET A 1 24.52 56.91 7.71
CA MET A 1 23.74 56.44 6.54
C MET A 1 23.47 54.95 6.69
N LYS A 2 22.20 54.57 6.53
CA LYS A 2 21.63 53.22 6.67
C LYS A 2 22.20 52.25 5.64
N ARG A 3 22.49 51.00 6.04
CA ARG A 3 22.33 49.80 5.18
C ARG A 3 21.87 48.63 6.06
N VAL A 4 20.56 48.49 6.16
CA VAL A 4 19.92 47.25 6.63
C VAL A 4 20.00 46.29 5.45
N LEU A 5 20.76 45.20 5.56
CA LEU A 5 20.63 44.09 4.62
C LEU A 5 19.26 43.44 4.86
N PRO A 6 18.40 43.31 3.84
CA PRO A 6 17.27 42.42 3.95
C PRO A 6 17.80 40.99 3.85
N PHE A 7 17.87 40.27 4.98
CA PHE A 7 17.95 38.81 4.96
C PHE A 7 16.60 38.32 4.43
N VAL A 8 16.53 38.06 3.13
CA VAL A 8 15.41 37.39 2.49
C VAL A 8 15.44 35.95 2.96
N PHE A 9 14.58 35.61 3.92
CA PHE A 9 14.22 34.22 4.20
C PHE A 9 13.43 33.71 2.99
N ILE A 10 14.11 33.06 2.06
CA ILE A 10 13.44 32.26 1.04
C ILE A 10 12.95 31.00 1.76
N LEU A 11 11.68 31.03 2.19
CA LEU A 11 10.94 29.82 2.51
C LEU A 11 10.80 29.02 1.21
N LEU A 12 11.78 28.15 0.96
CA LEU A 12 11.62 27.04 0.03
C LEU A 12 10.56 26.11 0.63
N PHE A 13 9.29 26.43 0.43
CA PHE A 13 8.25 25.41 0.39
C PHE A 13 8.59 24.53 -0.80
N GLY A 14 9.49 23.56 -0.58
CA GLY A 14 9.72 22.50 -1.54
C GLY A 14 8.37 21.84 -1.77
N CYS A 15 7.89 21.87 -3.01
CA CYS A 15 6.93 20.89 -3.46
C CYS A 15 7.62 19.53 -3.29
N ALA A 16 7.45 18.89 -2.13
CA ALA A 16 7.84 17.52 -1.93
C ALA A 16 6.90 16.68 -2.79
N GLY A 17 7.25 16.54 -4.08
CA GLY A 17 6.54 15.67 -4.99
C GLY A 17 6.57 14.25 -4.46
N LYS A 18 5.47 13.53 -4.60
CA LYS A 18 5.42 12.09 -4.27
C LYS A 18 6.52 11.37 -5.07
N GLU A 19 7.40 10.65 -4.38
CA GLU A 19 8.43 9.85 -5.03
C GLU A 19 7.79 8.58 -5.61
N ILE A 20 7.45 8.64 -6.90
CA ILE A 20 6.85 7.51 -7.63
C ILE A 20 7.96 6.53 -7.98
N GLY A 21 7.81 5.27 -7.56
CA GLY A 21 8.72 4.20 -7.94
C GLY A 21 8.64 3.92 -9.43
N THR A 22 9.80 3.82 -10.08
CA THR A 22 9.89 3.59 -11.55
C THR A 22 10.69 2.34 -11.90
N LYS A 23 11.50 1.84 -10.95
CA LYS A 23 12.28 0.62 -11.12
C LYS A 23 11.70 -0.50 -10.26
N VAL A 24 11.48 -1.65 -10.87
CA VAL A 24 11.13 -2.89 -10.17
C VAL A 24 12.36 -3.40 -9.43
N LEU A 25 12.23 -3.55 -8.11
CA LEU A 25 13.23 -4.17 -7.23
C LEU A 25 12.98 -5.67 -7.05
N TYR A 26 11.70 -6.08 -7.09
CA TYR A 26 11.29 -7.47 -6.98
C TYR A 26 9.95 -7.67 -7.69
N GLU A 27 9.78 -8.80 -8.38
CA GLU A 27 8.49 -9.27 -8.90
C GLU A 27 8.41 -10.79 -8.70
N GLY A 28 7.36 -11.25 -8.03
CA GLY A 28 7.16 -12.67 -7.73
C GLY A 28 6.18 -12.90 -6.59
N PRO A 29 6.03 -14.14 -6.11
CA PRO A 29 5.11 -14.46 -5.02
C PRO A 29 5.58 -13.84 -3.69
N ILE A 30 4.65 -13.50 -2.79
CA ILE A 30 5.02 -12.88 -1.50
C ILE A 30 5.94 -13.72 -0.62
N ASN A 31 5.95 -15.04 -0.80
CA ASN A 31 6.82 -15.98 -0.10
C ASN A 31 8.13 -16.27 -0.86
N GLY A 32 8.48 -15.44 -1.85
CA GLY A 32 9.73 -15.55 -2.58
C GLY A 32 10.94 -15.06 -1.78
N ASN A 33 12.13 -15.17 -2.37
CA ASN A 33 13.38 -14.80 -1.70
C ASN A 33 13.72 -13.32 -1.89
N PHE A 34 13.10 -12.44 -1.09
CA PHE A 34 13.42 -11.01 -1.05
C PHE A 34 13.29 -10.46 0.37
N VAL A 35 13.89 -9.28 0.57
CA VAL A 35 13.86 -8.58 1.86
C VAL A 35 12.40 -8.32 2.27
N SER A 36 12.05 -8.68 3.51
CA SER A 36 10.71 -8.56 4.11
C SER A 36 9.69 -9.64 3.74
N SER A 37 10.04 -10.64 2.91
CA SER A 37 9.14 -11.77 2.55
C SER A 37 8.46 -12.41 3.76
N ASP A 38 9.21 -12.82 4.78
CA ASP A 38 8.67 -13.45 5.99
C ASP A 38 7.68 -12.55 6.76
N VAL A 39 7.96 -11.24 6.79
CA VAL A 39 7.10 -10.24 7.45
C VAL A 39 5.79 -10.10 6.69
N LEU A 40 5.86 -10.00 5.36
CA LEU A 40 4.69 -9.91 4.49
C LEU A 40 3.83 -11.18 4.56
N VAL A 41 4.44 -12.37 4.58
CA VAL A 41 3.73 -13.64 4.80
C VAL A 41 3.05 -13.65 6.17
N GLY A 42 3.71 -13.16 7.22
CA GLY A 42 3.11 -13.02 8.55
C GLY A 42 1.88 -12.10 8.55
N TYR A 43 1.94 -10.96 7.87
CA TYR A 43 0.79 -10.06 7.71
C TYR A 43 -0.34 -10.69 6.89
N PHE A 44 -0.02 -11.41 5.82
CA PHE A 44 -1.01 -12.12 5.03
C PHE A 44 -1.82 -13.10 5.88
N HIS A 45 -1.13 -13.95 6.65
CA HIS A 45 -1.79 -14.90 7.56
C HIS A 45 -2.58 -14.21 8.66
N LYS A 46 -2.05 -13.11 9.22
CA LYS A 46 -2.77 -12.31 10.22
C LYS A 46 -4.10 -11.77 9.67
N VAL A 47 -4.10 -11.20 8.46
CA VAL A 47 -5.30 -10.67 7.82
C VAL A 47 -6.26 -11.80 7.46
N LYS A 48 -5.77 -12.88 6.84
CA LYS A 48 -6.55 -14.09 6.52
C LYS A 48 -7.29 -14.65 7.75
N ASN A 49 -6.57 -14.77 8.86
CA ASN A 49 -7.13 -15.24 10.12
C ASN A 49 -8.14 -14.23 10.72
N CYS A 50 -7.87 -12.93 10.62
CA CYS A 50 -8.83 -11.90 11.05
C CYS A 50 -10.15 -11.97 10.27
N MET A 51 -10.09 -12.21 8.97
CA MET A 51 -11.26 -12.36 8.10
C MET A 51 -11.98 -13.70 8.27
N GLY A 52 -11.46 -14.61 9.11
CA GLY A 52 -12.06 -15.93 9.31
C GLY A 52 -11.99 -16.85 8.09
N ILE A 53 -11.02 -16.62 7.20
CA ILE A 53 -10.86 -17.42 5.97
C ILE A 53 -10.09 -18.70 6.32
N GLU A 54 -10.81 -19.82 6.43
CA GLU A 54 -10.23 -21.12 6.75
C GLU A 54 -9.64 -21.81 5.51
N GLU A 55 -10.23 -21.59 4.34
CA GLU A 55 -9.80 -22.18 3.08
C GLU A 55 -8.39 -21.77 2.65
N GLU A 56 -7.74 -22.62 1.85
CA GLU A 56 -6.43 -22.31 1.29
C GLU A 56 -6.58 -21.24 0.20
N VAL A 57 -5.94 -20.09 0.41
CA VAL A 57 -5.88 -19.00 -0.58
C VAL A 57 -4.45 -18.91 -1.07
N PRO A 58 -4.20 -18.90 -2.40
CA PRO A 58 -2.85 -18.79 -2.92
C PRO A 58 -2.21 -17.49 -2.47
N TYR A 59 -0.89 -17.51 -2.32
CA TYR A 59 -0.13 -16.30 -2.04
C TYR A 59 -0.22 -15.30 -3.20
N PRO A 60 -0.38 -13.98 -2.92
CA PRO A 60 -0.37 -12.97 -3.96
C PRO A 60 0.98 -12.91 -4.69
N GLN A 61 0.94 -12.44 -5.93
CA GLN A 61 2.13 -11.90 -6.60
C GLN A 61 2.32 -10.45 -6.14
N VAL A 62 3.53 -10.08 -5.77
CA VAL A 62 3.92 -8.71 -5.45
C VAL A 62 4.92 -8.16 -6.45
N VAL A 63 4.83 -6.85 -6.69
CA VAL A 63 5.86 -6.07 -7.37
C VAL A 63 6.30 -4.95 -6.45
N VAL A 64 7.57 -4.95 -6.08
CA VAL A 64 8.17 -3.94 -5.21
C VAL A 64 8.92 -2.93 -6.06
N TYR A 65 8.58 -1.65 -5.92
CA TYR A 65 9.22 -0.54 -6.65
C TYR A 65 10.18 0.26 -5.77
N ASP A 66 11.09 1.02 -6.38
CA ASP A 66 12.16 1.75 -5.67
C ASP A 66 11.78 3.06 -4.99
N GLY A 67 10.56 3.57 -5.23
CA GLY A 67 10.04 4.79 -4.59
C GLY A 67 9.12 4.55 -3.40
N ASP A 68 8.44 5.60 -2.95
CA ASP A 68 7.51 5.62 -1.82
C ASP A 68 6.03 5.52 -2.26
N HIS A 69 5.77 5.61 -3.56
CA HIS A 69 4.43 5.46 -4.15
C HIS A 69 4.47 4.60 -5.41
N VAL A 70 3.32 4.04 -5.78
CA VAL A 70 3.08 3.27 -7.00
C VAL A 70 1.98 3.90 -7.85
N VAL A 71 2.05 3.69 -9.16
CA VAL A 71 0.96 4.05 -10.08
C VAL A 71 -0.06 2.91 -10.10
N CYS A 72 -1.31 3.23 -9.79
CA CYS A 72 -2.44 2.33 -9.68
C CYS A 72 -3.55 2.83 -10.62
N GLY A 73 -3.51 2.40 -11.89
CA GLY A 73 -4.35 2.98 -12.94
C GLY A 73 -3.96 4.45 -13.20
N ASP A 74 -4.89 5.36 -12.97
CA ASP A 74 -4.72 6.81 -13.11
C ASP A 74 -4.33 7.52 -11.80
N LYS A 75 -4.15 6.77 -10.70
CA LYS A 75 -3.87 7.32 -9.36
C LYS A 75 -2.47 6.96 -8.86
N ILE A 76 -1.92 7.82 -8.01
CA ILE A 76 -0.67 7.58 -7.28
C ILE A 76 -1.02 7.21 -5.84
N LYS A 77 -0.67 5.99 -5.41
CA LYS A 77 -1.02 5.41 -4.10
C LYS A 77 0.22 4.89 -3.37
N GLU A 78 0.08 4.64 -2.07
CA GLU A 78 1.13 4.03 -1.21
C GLU A 78 1.13 2.48 -1.30
N GLY A 79 0.19 1.91 -2.03
CA GLY A 79 0.00 0.48 -2.29
C GLY A 79 -1.13 0.31 -3.31
N CYS A 80 -1.22 -0.85 -3.97
CA CYS A 80 -2.31 -1.12 -4.90
C CYS A 80 -2.49 -2.60 -5.19
N THR A 81 -3.67 -3.14 -4.90
CA THR A 81 -4.12 -4.44 -5.38
C THR A 81 -4.86 -4.28 -6.71
N LEU A 82 -4.36 -4.95 -7.74
CA LEU A 82 -4.94 -4.95 -9.08
C LEU A 82 -6.07 -5.97 -9.19
N THR A 83 -6.91 -5.83 -10.21
CA THR A 83 -8.06 -6.73 -10.48
C THR A 83 -7.65 -8.14 -10.87
N ASP A 84 -6.39 -8.37 -11.24
CA ASP A 84 -5.80 -9.71 -11.43
C ASP A 84 -5.27 -10.33 -10.12
N GLY A 85 -5.27 -9.57 -9.01
CA GLY A 85 -4.77 -9.98 -7.70
C GLY A 85 -3.27 -9.74 -7.49
N LYS A 86 -2.58 -9.06 -8.40
CA LYS A 86 -1.20 -8.60 -8.16
C LYS A 86 -1.20 -7.39 -7.23
N ILE A 87 -0.24 -7.34 -6.30
CA ILE A 87 -0.10 -6.24 -5.35
C ILE A 87 1.16 -5.43 -5.68
N LEU A 88 1.01 -4.13 -5.86
CA LEU A 88 2.09 -3.19 -6.10
C LEU A 88 2.45 -2.52 -4.79
N LEU A 89 3.72 -2.59 -4.39
CA LEU A 89 4.22 -2.02 -3.13
C LEU A 89 5.42 -1.09 -3.41
N PRO A 90 5.49 0.09 -2.78
CA PRO A 90 6.74 0.83 -2.70
C PRO A 90 7.76 0.12 -1.81
N LYS A 91 9.05 0.43 -1.99
CA LYS A 91 10.15 -0.16 -1.20
C LYS A 91 9.94 0.06 0.30
N LYS A 92 9.38 1.21 0.66
CA LYS A 92 8.98 1.56 2.01
C LYS A 92 7.47 1.63 2.06
N THR A 93 6.86 0.54 2.48
CA THR A 93 5.41 0.49 2.74
C THR A 93 5.20 0.36 4.24
N SER A 94 4.23 1.09 4.79
CA SER A 94 3.82 0.88 6.18
C SER A 94 3.14 -0.47 6.36
N ASP A 95 3.27 -1.07 7.53
CA ASP A 95 2.60 -2.34 7.86
C ASP A 95 1.08 -2.27 7.66
N PHE A 96 0.52 -1.08 7.86
CA PHE A 96 -0.89 -0.78 7.67
C PHE A 96 -1.29 -0.90 6.19
N ILE A 97 -0.58 -0.23 5.28
CA ILE A 97 -0.90 -0.28 3.85
C ILE A 97 -0.75 -1.71 3.31
N VAL A 98 0.25 -2.46 3.77
CA VAL A 98 0.38 -3.88 3.40
C VAL A 98 -0.85 -4.69 3.82
N GLN A 99 -1.30 -4.53 5.07
CA GLN A 99 -2.48 -5.25 5.57
C GLN A 99 -3.76 -4.83 4.83
N HIS A 100 -3.91 -3.55 4.51
CA HIS A 100 -4.99 -3.00 3.68
C HIS A 100 -5.04 -3.69 2.31
N GLU A 101 -3.92 -3.77 1.60
CA GLU A 101 -3.87 -4.44 0.29
C GLU A 101 -4.14 -5.96 0.40
N PHE A 102 -3.75 -6.60 1.50
CA PHE A 102 -4.11 -8.00 1.72
C PHE A 102 -5.59 -8.23 1.95
N VAL A 103 -6.32 -7.29 2.56
CA VAL A 103 -7.79 -7.41 2.63
C VAL A 103 -8.39 -7.37 1.23
N HIS A 104 -8.00 -6.39 0.41
CA HIS A 104 -8.47 -6.31 -0.99
C HIS A 104 -8.18 -7.59 -1.76
N TYR A 105 -6.96 -8.11 -1.65
CA TYR A 105 -6.58 -9.35 -2.30
C TYR A 105 -7.45 -10.53 -1.85
N LEU A 106 -7.65 -10.68 -0.53
CA LEU A 106 -8.43 -11.78 0.02
C LEU A 106 -9.90 -11.67 -0.38
N LEU A 107 -10.50 -10.47 -0.31
CA LEU A 107 -11.86 -10.22 -0.80
C LEU A 107 -12.00 -10.59 -2.28
N LEU A 108 -11.04 -10.20 -3.13
CA LEU A 108 -11.07 -10.57 -4.54
C LEU A 108 -11.02 -12.09 -4.73
N LYS A 109 -10.22 -12.81 -3.94
CA LYS A 109 -10.10 -14.27 -4.08
C LYS A 109 -11.30 -15.04 -3.53
N THR A 110 -11.95 -14.54 -2.49
CA THR A 110 -13.08 -15.23 -1.86
C THR A 110 -14.44 -14.80 -2.42
N THR A 111 -14.56 -13.56 -2.93
CA THR A 111 -15.84 -12.99 -3.38
C THR A 111 -15.86 -12.55 -4.84
N GLY A 112 -14.69 -12.34 -5.46
CA GLY A 112 -14.57 -11.73 -6.79
C GLY A 112 -14.65 -10.20 -6.79
N ASP A 113 -14.81 -9.56 -5.62
CA ASP A 113 -14.82 -8.10 -5.46
C ASP A 113 -13.59 -7.64 -4.68
N LEU A 114 -12.89 -6.62 -5.21
CA LEU A 114 -11.79 -5.97 -4.49
C LEU A 114 -12.29 -5.13 -3.32
N ASP A 115 -13.56 -4.71 -3.31
CA ASP A 115 -14.09 -3.69 -2.40
C ASP A 115 -13.32 -2.36 -2.46
N PRO A 116 -13.15 -1.74 -3.65
CA PRO A 116 -12.36 -0.51 -3.82
C PRO A 116 -12.98 0.71 -3.11
N GLY A 117 -14.22 0.58 -2.62
CA GLY A 117 -14.92 1.61 -1.85
C GLY A 117 -14.88 1.40 -0.34
N HIS A 118 -14.14 0.39 0.14
CA HIS A 118 -13.96 0.11 1.57
C HIS A 118 -15.29 -0.10 2.31
N LYS A 119 -16.24 -0.83 1.72
CA LYS A 119 -17.61 -0.96 2.24
C LYS A 119 -17.81 -2.21 3.09
N SER A 120 -17.02 -3.24 2.86
CA SER A 120 -17.14 -4.53 3.53
C SER A 120 -16.76 -4.41 5.02
N GLU A 121 -17.39 -5.24 5.84
CA GLU A 121 -17.15 -5.26 7.27
C GLU A 121 -15.72 -5.78 7.58
N GLU A 122 -15.26 -6.73 6.78
CA GLU A 122 -13.92 -7.29 6.78
C GLU A 122 -12.87 -6.20 6.59
N PHE A 123 -13.11 -5.25 5.69
CA PHE A 123 -12.21 -4.12 5.48
C PHE A 123 -12.01 -3.29 6.75
N TRP A 124 -13.11 -2.88 7.37
CA TRP A 124 -13.07 -2.09 8.60
C TRP A 124 -12.45 -2.83 9.78
N LYS A 125 -12.64 -4.15 9.84
CA LYS A 125 -12.13 -4.98 10.93
C LYS A 125 -10.66 -5.36 10.76
N CYS A 126 -10.22 -5.64 9.53
CA CYS A 126 -9.00 -6.40 9.28
C CYS A 126 -7.90 -5.65 8.51
N ALA A 127 -8.18 -4.49 7.88
CA ALA A 127 -7.20 -3.72 7.13
C ALA A 127 -6.12 -3.05 8.02
N GLY A 128 -6.19 -3.20 9.34
CA GLY A 128 -5.47 -2.36 10.30
C GLY A 128 -6.21 -1.03 10.53
N ARG A 129 -5.91 -0.30 11.61
CA ARG A 129 -6.70 0.88 12.02
C ARG A 129 -6.74 1.97 10.94
N ILE A 130 -7.80 1.97 10.13
CA ILE A 130 -8.21 3.14 9.36
C ILE A 130 -8.95 4.06 10.32
N HIS A 131 -8.27 5.13 10.77
CA HIS A 131 -9.03 6.33 11.11
C HIS A 131 -9.48 6.94 9.78
N ILE A 132 -10.77 6.79 9.46
CA ILE A 132 -11.41 7.41 8.31
C ILE A 132 -11.40 8.92 8.51
N ALA A 133 -10.33 9.52 8.06
CA ALA A 133 -10.25 10.89 7.56
C ALA A 133 -9.24 10.72 6.43
N ASP A 134 -9.64 10.37 5.21
CA ASP A 134 -9.96 11.37 4.20
C ASP A 134 -10.38 10.70 2.86
N ASP A 135 -11.43 9.87 2.83
CA ASP A 135 -12.04 9.39 1.57
C ASP A 135 -13.44 10.01 1.32
N VAL A 136 -13.67 11.21 1.85
CA VAL A 136 -14.81 12.06 1.48
C VAL A 136 -14.27 13.41 0.97
N SER A 137 -13.75 13.41 -0.25
CA SER A 137 -13.61 14.63 -1.06
C SER A 137 -13.55 14.30 -2.54
#